data_AF-A0A370VZD4-F1
#
_entry.id   AF-A0A370VZD4-F1
#
_cell.length_a   1.000
_cell.length_b   1.000
_cell.length_c   1.000
_cell.angle_alpha   90.00
_cell.angle_beta   90.00
_cell.angle_gamma   90.00
#
_symmetry.space_group_name_H-M   'P 1'
#
loop_
_entity.id
_entity.type
_entity.pdbx_description
1 polymer ?
#
loop_
_entity_poly.entity_id
_entity_poly.type
_entity_poly.pdbx_seq_one_letter_code
_entity_poly.pdbx_strand_id
1 'polypeptide(L)'
;MSNAELGKMADELDLAAHILEKADKGLAESDATARIHHMLTSGRMLRSTTSDWDDEITRLAKQCRSLADKMRQTHTNYTAQEHRTAQDFQAILASLEGNE
;
A
#
# COMPACT_ATOMS: atom_id res chain seq x y z
N MET A 1 3.32 13.05 12.49
CA MET A 1 2.61 12.56 11.30
C MET A 1 1.25 13.22 11.28
N SER A 2 1.06 14.19 10.38
CA SER A 2 -0.19 14.91 10.19
C SER A 2 -1.18 14.10 9.37
N ASN A 3 -2.46 14.47 9.41
CA ASN A 3 -3.49 13.81 8.61
C ASN A 3 -3.15 13.88 7.09
N ALA A 4 -2.72 15.05 6.61
CA ALA A 4 -2.29 15.22 5.21
C ALA A 4 -1.06 14.36 4.84
N GLU A 5 -0.15 14.12 5.78
CA GLU A 5 1.00 13.20 5.57
C GLU A 5 0.54 11.74 5.42
N LEU A 6 -0.53 11.31 6.12
CA LEU A 6 -1.09 9.96 5.97
C LEU A 6 -1.61 9.70 4.55
N GLY A 7 -2.30 10.68 3.96
CA GLY A 7 -2.79 10.57 2.59
C GLY A 7 -1.66 10.42 1.58
N LYS A 8 -0.61 11.25 1.70
CA LYS A 8 0.57 11.18 0.82
C LYS A 8 1.31 9.85 0.94
N MET A 9 1.54 9.38 2.17
CA MET A 9 2.22 8.10 2.38
C MET A 9 1.42 6.91 1.84
N ALA A 10 0.08 6.97 1.89
CA ALA A 10 -0.75 5.95 1.26
C ALA A 10 -0.54 5.91 -0.26
N ASP A 11 -0.46 7.07 -0.91
CA ASP A 11 -0.21 7.15 -2.35
C ASP A 11 1.21 6.70 -2.73
N GLU A 12 2.21 7.01 -1.88
CA GLU A 12 3.58 6.51 -2.05
C GLU A 12 3.66 4.98 -1.91
N LEU A 13 2.92 4.39 -0.97
CA LEU A 13 2.84 2.94 -0.82
C LEU A 13 2.18 2.25 -2.00
N ASP A 14 1.13 2.85 -2.57
CA ASP A 14 0.51 2.34 -3.79
C ASP A 14 1.44 2.45 -5.00
N LEU A 15 2.19 3.54 -5.11
CA LEU A 15 3.24 3.67 -6.13
C LEU A 15 4.31 2.60 -5.96
N ALA A 16 4.76 2.35 -4.73
CA ALA A 16 5.72 1.29 -4.43
C ALA A 16 5.18 -0.11 -4.82
N ALA A 17 3.92 -0.40 -4.50
CA ALA A 17 3.27 -1.64 -4.91
C ALA A 17 3.24 -1.80 -6.44
N HIS A 18 2.94 -0.72 -7.17
CA HIS A 18 2.92 -0.72 -8.64
C HIS A 18 4.32 -0.90 -9.24
N ILE A 19 5.34 -0.33 -8.62
CA ILE A 19 6.74 -0.52 -9.04
C ILE A 19 7.16 -1.98 -8.81
N LEU A 20 6.82 -2.56 -7.66
CA LEU A 20 7.12 -3.96 -7.33
C LEU A 20 6.52 -4.92 -8.38
N GLU A 21 5.25 -4.75 -8.73
CA GLU A 21 4.59 -5.58 -9.76
C GLU A 21 5.16 -5.40 -11.17
N LYS A 22 5.74 -4.23 -11.47
CA LYS A 22 6.44 -4.02 -12.74
C LYS A 22 7.84 -4.63 -12.75
N ALA A 23 8.55 -4.59 -11.62
CA ALA A 23 9.90 -5.12 -11.48
C ALA A 23 9.91 -6.65 -11.65
N ASP A 24 8.84 -7.34 -11.25
CA ASP A 24 8.65 -8.78 -11.43
C ASP A 24 8.77 -9.23 -12.90
N LYS A 25 8.35 -8.39 -13.86
CA LYS A 25 8.51 -8.66 -15.29
C LYS A 25 9.98 -8.76 -15.74
N GLY A 26 10.93 -8.33 -14.92
CA GLY A 26 12.37 -8.39 -15.21
C GLY A 26 12.97 -9.80 -15.16
N LEU A 27 12.29 -10.78 -14.57
CA LEU A 27 12.79 -12.16 -14.46
C LEU A 27 12.35 -13.09 -15.60
N ALA A 28 11.64 -12.58 -16.61
CA ALA A 28 11.13 -13.38 -17.73
C ALA A 28 12.25 -14.15 -18.47
N GLU A 29 13.41 -13.53 -18.66
CA GLU A 29 14.57 -14.15 -19.29
C GLU A 29 15.19 -15.27 -18.41
N SER A 30 15.16 -15.08 -17.10
CA SER A 30 15.61 -16.10 -16.13
C SER A 30 14.67 -17.29 -16.08
N ASP A 31 13.35 -17.08 -16.10
CA ASP A 31 12.35 -18.15 -16.19
C ASP A 31 12.46 -18.91 -17.53
N ALA A 32 12.62 -18.19 -18.64
CA ALA A 32 12.86 -18.82 -19.94
C ALA A 32 14.12 -19.71 -19.93
N THR A 33 15.21 -19.20 -19.39
CA THR A 33 16.48 -19.95 -19.23
C THR A 33 16.30 -21.17 -18.33
N ALA A 34 15.57 -21.03 -17.23
CA ALA A 34 15.29 -22.12 -16.29
C ALA A 34 14.48 -23.26 -16.96
N ARG A 35 13.52 -22.92 -17.83
CA ARG A 35 12.73 -23.90 -18.61
C ARG A 35 13.59 -24.64 -19.62
N ILE A 36 14.46 -23.93 -20.35
CA ILE A 36 15.38 -24.52 -21.33
C ILE A 36 16.31 -25.53 -20.64
N HIS A 37 16.83 -25.18 -19.46
CA HIS A 37 17.80 -25.99 -18.73
C HIS A 37 17.20 -26.83 -17.59
N HIS A 38 15.89 -27.13 -17.60
CA HIS A 38 15.19 -27.81 -16.49
C HIS A 38 15.75 -29.19 -16.12
N MET A 39 16.41 -29.87 -17.06
CA MET A 39 17.08 -31.15 -16.82
C MET A 39 18.36 -31.00 -15.98
N LEU A 40 18.99 -29.82 -15.99
CA LEU A 40 20.17 -29.51 -15.19
C LEU A 40 19.75 -29.08 -13.78
N THR A 41 20.56 -29.44 -12.78
CA THR A 41 20.34 -28.98 -11.39
C THR A 41 20.33 -27.45 -11.31
N SER A 42 21.21 -26.78 -12.04
CA SER A 42 21.25 -25.30 -12.10
C SER A 42 19.95 -24.71 -12.66
N GLY A 43 19.35 -25.30 -13.69
CA GLY A 43 18.07 -24.83 -14.23
C GLY A 43 16.91 -25.03 -13.25
N ARG A 44 16.88 -26.13 -12.49
CA ARG A 44 15.90 -26.34 -11.41
C ARG A 44 16.05 -25.35 -10.27
N MET A 45 17.28 -25.08 -9.85
CA MET A 45 17.57 -24.09 -8.81
C MET A 45 17.15 -22.69 -9.27
N LEU A 46 17.48 -22.31 -10.51
CA LEU A 46 17.07 -21.03 -11.09
C LEU A 46 15.54 -20.89 -11.10
N ARG A 47 14.81 -21.95 -11.51
CA ARG A 47 13.34 -21.96 -11.50
C ARG A 47 12.76 -21.76 -10.10
N SER A 48 13.33 -22.43 -9.09
CA SER A 48 12.90 -22.27 -7.70
C SER A 48 13.10 -20.84 -7.26
N THR A 49 14.30 -20.29 -7.45
CA THR A 49 14.62 -18.93 -7.04
C THR A 49 13.74 -17.89 -7.75
N THR A 50 13.48 -18.04 -9.05
CA THR A 50 12.57 -17.11 -9.76
C THR A 50 11.13 -17.20 -9.24
N SER A 51 10.66 -18.40 -8.88
CA SER A 51 9.33 -18.60 -8.30
C SER A 51 9.22 -18.01 -6.89
N ASP A 52 10.22 -18.25 -6.04
CA ASP A 52 10.26 -17.70 -4.69
C ASP A 52 10.28 -16.16 -4.73
N TRP A 53 10.93 -15.57 -5.74
CA TRP A 53 10.96 -14.13 -5.95
C TRP A 53 9.62 -13.55 -6.40
N ASP A 54 8.92 -14.20 -7.32
CA ASP A 54 7.57 -13.81 -7.75
C ASP A 54 6.59 -13.82 -6.56
N ASP A 55 6.62 -14.89 -5.76
CA ASP A 55 5.79 -15.02 -4.55
C ASP A 55 6.08 -13.90 -3.55
N GLU A 56 7.36 -13.59 -3.31
CA GLU A 56 7.78 -12.54 -2.38
C GLU A 56 7.41 -11.13 -2.87
N ILE A 57 7.59 -10.83 -4.16
CA ILE A 57 7.19 -9.55 -4.74
C ILE A 57 5.67 -9.38 -4.67
N THR A 58 4.92 -10.42 -5.02
CA THR A 58 3.45 -10.43 -4.90
C THR A 58 3.02 -10.20 -3.46
N ARG A 59 3.70 -10.85 -2.49
CA ARG A 59 3.42 -10.68 -1.06
C ARG A 59 3.70 -9.25 -0.61
N LEU A 60 4.82 -8.65 -1.00
CA LEU A 60 5.20 -7.28 -0.65
C LEU A 60 4.24 -6.26 -1.26
N ALA A 61 3.88 -6.40 -2.54
CA ALA A 61 2.92 -5.51 -3.20
C ALA A 61 1.55 -5.52 -2.49
N LYS A 62 1.07 -6.70 -2.08
CA LYS A 62 -0.16 -6.83 -1.26
C LYS A 62 -0.04 -6.14 0.09
N GLN A 63 1.11 -6.25 0.75
CA GLN A 63 1.34 -5.59 2.04
C GLN A 63 1.37 -4.07 1.90
N CYS A 64 2.02 -3.54 0.86
CA CYS A 64 2.01 -2.10 0.55
C CYS A 64 0.59 -1.57 0.35
N ARG A 65 -0.23 -2.23 -0.48
CA ARG A 65 -1.64 -1.84 -0.68
C ARG A 65 -2.47 -1.92 0.59
N SER A 66 -2.32 -3.00 1.35
CA SER A 66 -3.05 -3.15 2.62
C SER A 66 -2.70 -2.04 3.61
N LEU A 67 -1.44 -1.63 3.65
CA LEU A 67 -1.02 -0.51 4.48
C LEU A 67 -1.56 0.82 3.93
N ALA A 68 -1.49 1.05 2.61
CA ALA A 68 -2.07 2.22 1.97
C ALA A 68 -3.57 2.38 2.28
N ASP A 69 -4.34 1.30 2.16
CA ASP A 69 -5.77 1.29 2.45
C ASP A 69 -6.06 1.64 3.92
N LYS A 70 -5.30 1.07 4.86
CA LYS A 70 -5.42 1.40 6.29
C LYS A 70 -5.07 2.87 6.56
N MET A 71 -4.06 3.40 5.88
CA MET A 71 -3.66 4.80 6.01
C MET A 71 -4.74 5.74 5.45
N ARG A 72 -5.36 5.42 4.30
CA ARG A 72 -6.50 6.16 3.76
C ARG A 72 -7.70 6.13 4.69
N GLN A 73 -8.03 4.95 5.22
CA GLN A 73 -9.13 4.81 6.17
C GLN A 73 -8.89 5.65 7.42
N THR A 74 -7.66 5.61 7.95
CA THR A 74 -7.26 6.43 9.10
C THR A 74 -7.37 7.91 8.77
N HIS A 75 -6.89 8.33 7.60
CA HIS A 75 -6.99 9.70 7.12
C HIS A 75 -8.45 10.20 7.06
N THR A 76 -9.34 9.41 6.44
CA THR A 76 -10.77 9.72 6.36
C THR A 76 -11.42 9.80 7.74
N ASN A 77 -11.08 8.89 8.65
CA ASN A 77 -11.61 8.88 10.01
C ASN A 77 -11.22 10.15 10.78
N TYR A 78 -9.96 10.58 10.68
CA TYR A 78 -9.49 11.82 11.31
C TYR A 78 -10.20 13.04 10.73
N THR A 79 -10.31 13.16 9.41
CA THR A 79 -11.04 14.26 8.77
C THR A 79 -12.51 14.32 9.22
N ALA A 80 -13.17 13.16 9.32
CA ALA A 80 -14.56 13.10 9.80
C ALA A 80 -14.69 13.44 11.29
N GLN A 81 -13.70 13.10 12.11
CA GLN A 81 -13.67 13.48 13.53
C GLN A 81 -13.44 14.98 13.71
N GLU A 82 -12.54 15.58 12.93
CA GLU A 82 -12.26 17.01 12.94
C GLU A 82 -13.51 17.81 12.55
N HIS A 83 -14.22 17.39 11.49
CA HIS A 83 -15.45 18.05 11.06
C HIS A 83 -16.56 17.98 12.12
N ARG A 84 -16.77 16.80 12.74
CA ARG A 84 -17.76 16.64 13.82
C ARG A 84 -17.43 17.52 15.02
N THR A 85 -16.17 17.52 15.45
CA THR A 85 -15.70 18.37 16.55
C THR A 85 -15.95 19.86 16.26
N ALA A 86 -15.69 20.31 15.03
CA ALA A 86 -15.95 21.69 14.64
C ALA A 86 -17.45 22.04 14.67
N GLN A 87 -18.32 21.13 14.22
CA GLN A 87 -19.78 21.29 14.30
C GLN A 87 -20.26 21.36 15.76
N ASP A 88 -19.74 20.49 16.63
CA ASP A 88 -20.09 20.48 18.05
C ASP A 88 -19.70 21.82 18.72
N PHE A 89 -18.50 22.33 18.43
CA PHE A 89 -18.08 23.65 18.93
C PHE A 89 -18.95 24.79 18.42
N GLN A 90 -19.34 24.78 17.14
CA GLN A 90 -20.26 25.79 16.59
C GLN A 90 -21.64 25.73 17.25
N ALA A 91 -22.16 24.53 17.50
CA ALA A 91 -23.44 24.35 18.18
C ALA A 91 -23.38 24.85 19.64
N ILE A 92 -22.29 24.57 20.35
CA ILE A 92 -22.08 25.07 21.72
C ILE A 92 -22.01 26.60 21.73
N LEU A 93 -21.23 27.22 20.84
CA LEU A 93 -21.12 28.68 20.76
C LEU A 93 -22.48 29.34 20.47
N ALA A 94 -23.22 28.82 19.49
CA ALA A 94 -24.57 29.32 19.18
C ALA A 94 -25.53 29.19 20.37
N SER A 95 -25.42 28.12 21.17
CA SER A 95 -26.26 27.93 22.37
C SER A 95 -25.92 28.91 23.49
N LEU A 96 -24.66 29.36 23.57
CA LEU A 96 -24.22 30.35 24.56
C LEU A 96 -24.65 31.77 24.16
N GLU A 97 -24.58 32.10 22.86
CA GLU A 97 -25.00 33.40 22.32
C GLU A 97 -26.53 33.59 22.33
N GLY A 98 -27.31 32.52 22.22
CA GLY A 98 -28.78 32.57 22.25
C GLY A 98 -29.40 32.59 23.65
N ASN A 99 -28.60 32.63 24.71
CA ASN A 99 -29.04 32.63 26.11
C ASN A 99 -28.82 34.00 26.81
N GLU A 100 -28.54 35.06 26.05
CA GLU A 100 -28.66 36.48 26.44
C GLU A 100 -30.03 37.05 26.04
#